data_AF-A0A949B2R7-F1
#
_entry.id   AF-A0A949B2R7-F1
#
_cell.length_a   1.000
_cell.length_b   1.000
_cell.length_c   1.000
_cell.angle_alpha   90.00
_cell.angle_beta   90.00
_cell.angle_gamma   90.00
#
_symmetry.space_group_name_H-M   'P 1'
#
loop_
_entity.id
_entity.type
_entity.pdbx_description
1 polymer ?
#
loop_
_entity_poly.entity_id
_entity_poly.type
_entity_poly.pdbx_seq_one_letter_code
_entity_poly.pdbx_strand_id
1 'polypeptide(L)'
;MTNVIYIDSIITNVRNGLVMFMVFKIKVGIKKNNLINILARKNWNFTELARRIGYSSSMITLYLKGERSPTAKVRRRILDALGCEWDDVFYTIESDKRQ
;
A
#
# COMPACT_ATOMS: atom_id res chain seq x y z
N MET A 1 -17.78 24.42 -3.59
CA MET A 1 -16.65 23.60 -4.12
C MET A 1 -15.74 23.28 -2.95
N THR A 2 -15.69 22.03 -2.51
CA THR A 2 -14.86 21.61 -1.36
C THR A 2 -13.49 21.21 -1.90
N ASN A 3 -12.43 21.90 -1.46
CA ASN A 3 -11.05 21.51 -1.75
C ASN A 3 -10.70 20.26 -0.93
N VAL A 4 -10.37 19.17 -1.61
CA VAL A 4 -9.89 17.93 -0.99
C VAL A 4 -8.37 17.92 -1.11
N ILE A 5 -7.67 18.07 0.01
CA ILE A 5 -6.20 17.93 0.09
C ILE A 5 -5.91 16.50 0.51
N TYR A 6 -5.21 15.74 -0.34
CA TYR A 6 -4.75 14.38 -0.04
C TYR A 6 -3.38 14.44 0.66
N ILE A 7 -3.37 14.12 1.95
CA ILE A 7 -2.14 13.83 2.71
C ILE A 7 -2.26 12.40 3.23
N ASP A 8 -1.39 11.53 2.70
CA ASP A 8 -1.13 10.13 3.08
C ASP A 8 -2.19 9.44 3.99
N SER A 9 -3.33 9.09 3.39
CA SER A 9 -4.44 8.31 3.98
C SER A 9 -5.47 9.07 4.83
N ILE A 10 -5.48 10.40 4.82
CA ILE A 10 -6.51 11.22 5.49
C ILE A 10 -7.21 12.10 4.46
N ILE A 11 -8.49 11.83 4.18
CA ILE A 11 -9.35 12.76 3.44
C ILE A 11 -9.86 13.79 4.45
N THR A 12 -9.39 15.03 4.34
CA THR A 12 -9.87 16.13 5.19
C THR A 12 -11.09 16.77 4.52
N ASN A 13 -12.28 16.62 5.10
CA ASN A 13 -13.49 17.32 4.64
C ASN A 13 -13.80 18.48 5.60
N VAL A 14 -13.71 19.71 5.11
CA VAL A 14 -14.03 20.92 5.89
C VAL A 14 -15.51 21.25 5.71
N ARG A 15 -16.33 20.99 6.74
CA ARG A 15 -17.72 21.46 6.86
C ARG A 15 -17.87 22.20 8.19
N ASN A 16 -18.37 23.45 8.15
CA ASN A 16 -18.77 24.25 9.32
C ASN A 16 -17.77 24.27 10.49
N GLY A 17 -16.49 24.58 10.23
CA GLY A 17 -15.51 24.86 11.28
C GLY A 17 -15.02 23.67 12.11
N LEU A 18 -15.48 22.44 11.82
CA LEU A 18 -15.08 21.23 12.53
C LEU A 18 -14.24 20.34 11.60
N VAL A 19 -12.95 20.16 11.93
CA VAL A 19 -12.08 19.23 11.20
C VAL A 19 -12.46 17.81 11.60
N MET A 20 -13.16 17.10 10.71
CA MET A 20 -13.49 15.70 10.92
C MET A 20 -12.45 14.82 10.22
N PHE A 21 -11.56 14.21 10.99
CA PHE A 21 -10.63 13.19 10.52
C PHE A 21 -11.36 11.86 10.29
N MET A 22 -11.79 11.61 9.04
CA MET A 22 -12.30 10.29 8.65
C MET A 22 -11.12 9.35 8.35
N VAL A 23 -10.83 8.42 9.26
CA VAL A 23 -9.88 7.33 9.01
C VAL A 23 -10.62 6.20 8.29
N PHE A 24 -10.61 6.22 6.95
CA PHE A 24 -11.07 5.08 6.17
C PHE A 24 -10.08 3.92 6.32
N LYS A 25 -10.54 2.79 6.87
CA LYS A 25 -9.77 1.53 6.88
C LYS A 25 -9.77 0.93 5.47
N ILE A 26 -8.97 1.51 4.58
CA ILE A 26 -8.77 0.99 3.23
C ILE A 26 -7.86 -0.23 3.32
N LYS A 27 -8.38 -1.38 2.88
CA LYS A 27 -7.57 -2.58 2.69
C LYS A 27 -6.76 -2.41 1.40
N VAL A 28 -5.49 -2.79 1.44
CA VAL A 28 -4.57 -2.66 0.30
C VAL A 28 -4.02 -4.04 -0.04
N GLY A 29 -4.00 -4.36 -1.33
CA GLY A 29 -3.37 -5.56 -1.89
C GLY A 29 -2.13 -5.21 -2.72
N ILE A 30 -1.39 -6.25 -3.14
CA ILE A 30 -0.18 -6.12 -3.97
C ILE A 30 -0.43 -6.69 -5.35
N LYS A 31 -0.10 -5.92 -6.39
CA LYS A 31 -0.08 -6.36 -7.79
C LYS A 31 1.07 -7.35 -8.00
N LYS A 32 0.85 -8.64 -7.72
CA LYS A 32 1.90 -9.68 -7.73
C LYS A 32 2.73 -9.68 -9.02
N ASN A 33 2.09 -9.63 -10.19
CA ASN A 33 2.78 -9.68 -11.47
C ASN A 33 3.67 -8.45 -11.70
N ASN A 34 3.15 -7.25 -11.39
CA ASN A 34 3.95 -6.02 -11.46
C ASN A 34 5.14 -6.08 -10.51
N LEU A 35 4.92 -6.53 -9.27
CA LEU A 35 6.00 -6.67 -8.30
C LEU A 35 7.08 -7.65 -8.79
N ILE A 36 6.70 -8.79 -9.36
CA ILE A 36 7.66 -9.75 -9.95
C ILE A 36 8.48 -9.08 -11.05
N ASN A 37 7.83 -8.34 -11.96
CA ASN A 37 8.52 -7.67 -13.06
C ASN A 37 9.50 -6.60 -12.57
N ILE A 38 9.12 -5.82 -11.56
CA ILE A 38 9.99 -4.80 -10.94
C ILE A 38 11.20 -5.47 -10.27
N LEU A 39 10.97 -6.57 -9.54
CA LEU A 39 12.04 -7.32 -8.88
C LEU A 39 13.00 -7.96 -9.90
N ALA A 40 12.48 -8.53 -10.98
CA ALA A 40 13.29 -9.10 -12.05
C ALA A 40 14.22 -8.07 -12.69
N ARG A 41 13.73 -6.85 -12.96
CA ARG A 41 14.55 -5.73 -13.48
C ARG A 41 15.68 -5.31 -12.54
N LYS A 42 15.53 -5.58 -11.23
CA LYS A 42 16.54 -5.31 -10.20
C LYS A 42 17.38 -6.54 -9.84
N ASN A 43 17.14 -7.69 -10.47
CA ASN A 43 17.71 -8.98 -10.12
C ASN A 43 17.45 -9.38 -8.65
N TRP A 44 16.25 -9.09 -8.14
CA TRP A 44 15.84 -9.44 -6.78
C TRP A 44 14.79 -10.54 -6.77
N ASN A 45 14.75 -11.30 -5.67
CA ASN A 45 13.66 -12.19 -5.33
C ASN A 45 12.88 -11.61 -4.12
N PHE A 46 11.80 -12.27 -3.72
CA PHE A 46 11.00 -11.81 -2.57
C PHE A 46 11.77 -11.81 -1.24
N THR A 47 12.75 -12.70 -1.08
CA THR A 47 13.63 -12.74 0.10
C THR A 47 14.52 -11.50 0.15
N GLU A 48 15.07 -11.08 -0.98
CA GLU A 48 15.90 -9.89 -1.09
C GLU A 48 15.09 -8.61 -0.85
N LEU A 49 13.86 -8.55 -1.37
CA LEU A 49 12.93 -7.48 -1.03
C LEU A 49 12.69 -7.42 0.48
N ALA A 50 12.34 -8.55 1.10
CA ALA A 50 12.08 -8.65 2.53
C ALA A 50 13.28 -8.17 3.36
N ARG A 51 14.49 -8.62 3.00
CA ARG A 51 15.74 -8.20 3.63
C ARG A 51 15.93 -6.68 3.55
N ARG A 52 15.72 -6.08 2.37
CA ARG A 52 15.86 -4.63 2.16
C ARG A 52 14.88 -3.78 2.95
N ILE A 53 13.64 -4.26 3.14
CA ILE A 53 12.64 -3.54 3.94
C ILE A 53 12.71 -3.88 5.45
N GLY A 54 13.60 -4.80 5.85
CA GLY A 54 13.81 -5.22 7.23
C GLY A 54 12.70 -6.14 7.78
N TYR A 55 12.16 -7.02 6.95
CA TYR A 55 11.11 -7.99 7.31
C TYR A 55 11.50 -9.42 6.91
N SER A 56 10.79 -10.41 7.45
CA SER A 56 10.94 -11.80 7.03
C SER A 56 10.31 -12.07 5.66
N SER A 57 10.85 -13.02 4.91
CA SER A 57 10.29 -13.47 3.63
C SER A 57 8.86 -13.98 3.78
N SER A 58 8.54 -14.66 4.88
CA SER A 58 7.18 -15.12 5.20
C SER A 58 6.17 -13.97 5.25
N MET A 59 6.56 -12.78 5.71
CA MET A 59 5.68 -11.61 5.75
C MET A 59 5.28 -11.16 4.34
N ILE A 60 6.23 -11.17 3.39
CA ILE A 60 5.95 -10.85 1.98
C ILE A 60 4.97 -11.87 1.39
N THR A 61 5.18 -13.16 1.67
CA THR A 61 4.27 -14.22 1.21
C THR A 61 2.84 -14.01 1.71
N LEU A 62 2.64 -13.62 2.98
CA LEU A 62 1.32 -13.32 3.53
C LEU A 62 0.64 -12.14 2.80
N TYR A 63 1.41 -11.12 2.40
CA TYR A 63 0.89 -10.01 1.60
C TYR A 63 0.52 -10.44 0.18
N LEU A 64 1.36 -11.26 -0.45
CA LEU A 64 1.11 -11.76 -1.81
C LEU A 64 -0.11 -12.68 -1.89
N LYS A 65 -0.43 -13.39 -0.80
CA LYS A 65 -1.64 -14.22 -0.69
C LYS A 65 -2.89 -13.42 -0.29
N GLY A 66 -2.74 -12.16 0.10
CA GLY A 66 -3.85 -11.35 0.64
C GLY A 66 -4.28 -11.73 2.06
N GLU A 67 -3.59 -12.67 2.72
CA GLU A 67 -3.84 -13.07 4.12
C GLU A 67 -3.54 -11.93 5.10
N ARG A 68 -2.66 -11.00 4.71
CA ARG A 68 -2.41 -9.75 5.42
C ARG A 68 -2.40 -8.57 4.47
N SER A 69 -2.80 -7.40 4.96
CA SER A 69 -2.61 -6.13 4.27
C SER A 69 -1.37 -5.40 4.79
N PRO A 70 -0.51 -4.85 3.91
CA PRO A 70 0.64 -4.06 4.33
C PRO A 70 0.16 -2.74 4.96
N THR A 71 0.72 -2.41 6.13
CA THR A 71 0.47 -1.12 6.80
C THR A 71 1.07 0.04 6.00
N ALA A 72 0.66 1.27 6.28
CA ALA A 72 1.22 2.45 5.61
C ALA A 72 2.76 2.51 5.71
N LYS A 73 3.31 2.21 6.90
CA LYS A 73 4.75 2.12 7.12
C LYS A 73 5.43 1.09 6.23
N VAL A 74 4.82 -0.09 6.09
CA VAL A 74 5.36 -1.16 5.23
C VAL A 74 5.29 -0.77 3.76
N ARG A 75 4.17 -0.18 3.33
CA ARG A 75 4.02 0.32 1.95
C ARG A 75 5.10 1.33 1.61
N ARG A 76 5.34 2.31 2.48
CA ARG A 76 6.39 3.32 2.28
C ARG A 76 7.76 2.68 2.10
N ARG A 77 8.13 1.74 2.98
CA ARG A 77 9.41 1.01 2.87
C ARG A 77 9.54 0.22 1.57
N ILE A 78 8.47 -0.41 1.10
CA ILE A 78 8.46 -1.13 -0.18
C ILE A 78 8.70 -0.15 -1.34
N LEU A 79 7.99 0.98 -1.36
CA LEU A 79 8.17 2.01 -2.41
C LEU A 79 9.57 2.60 -2.39
N ASP A 80 10.10 2.94 -1.21
CA ASP A 80 11.47 3.45 -1.06
C ASP A 80 12.52 2.44 -1.54
N ALA A 81 12.34 1.15 -1.23
CA ALA A 81 13.26 0.10 -1.66
C ALA A 81 13.18 -0.16 -3.18
N LEU A 82 11.99 -0.07 -3.76
CA LEU A 82 11.78 -0.33 -5.18
C LEU A 82 12.03 0.91 -6.06
N GLY A 83 11.94 2.12 -5.52
CA GLY A 83 11.95 3.35 -6.30
C GLY A 83 10.81 3.38 -7.31
N CYS A 84 9.60 3.02 -6.87
CA CYS A 84 8.39 2.95 -7.69
C CYS A 84 7.27 3.76 -7.03
N GLU A 85 6.23 4.04 -7.81
CA GLU A 85 5.05 4.74 -7.35
C GLU A 85 4.00 3.79 -6.74
N TRP A 86 3.05 4.35 -6.00
CA TRP A 86 2.04 3.55 -5.29
C TRP A 86 1.25 2.65 -6.25
N ASP A 87 0.82 3.19 -7.39
CA ASP A 87 0.03 2.48 -8.39
C ASP A 87 0.81 1.38 -9.12
N ASP A 88 2.14 1.38 -9.09
CA ASP A 88 2.93 0.30 -9.69
C ASP A 88 2.78 -1.00 -8.90
N VAL A 89 2.67 -0.90 -7.57
CA VAL A 89 2.80 -2.02 -6.63
C VAL A 89 1.47 -2.36 -5.95
N PHE A 90 0.64 -1.37 -5.65
CA PHE A 90 -0.53 -1.53 -4.79
C PHE A 90 -1.85 -1.31 -5.52
N TYR A 91 -2.92 -1.83 -4.93
CA TYR A 91 -4.30 -1.52 -5.30
C TYR A 91 -5.18 -1.51 -4.05
N THR A 92 -6.26 -0.72 -4.09
CA THR A 92 -7.25 -0.70 -3.02
C THR A 92 -8.20 -1.88 -3.19
N ILE A 93 -8.37 -2.67 -2.13
CA ILE A 93 -9.41 -3.67 -2.06
C ILE A 93 -10.68 -2.92 -1.65
N GLU A 94 -11.60 -2.73 -2.60
CA GLU A 94 -12.93 -2.26 -2.27
C GLU A 94 -13.53 -3.25 -1.28
N SER A 95 -13.87 -2.75 -0.08
CA SER A 95 -14.69 -3.52 0.84
C SER A 95 -16.08 -3.42 0.28
N ASP A 96 -16.48 -4.44 -0.46
CA ASP A 96 -17.83 -4.61 -0.98
C ASP A 96 -18.83 -4.30 0.14
N LYS A 97 -19.44 -3.12 0.06
CA LYS A 97 -20.68 -2.82 0.75
C LYS A 97 -21.78 -3.13 -0.26
N ARG A 98 -22.26 -4.38 -0.16
CA ARG A 98 -23.48 -4.92 -0.76
C ARG A 98 -23.38 -5.26 -2.26
N GLN A 99 -23.51 -6.55 -2.53
CA GLN A 99 -24.67 -7.02 -3.28
C GLN A 99 -25.55 -7.86 -2.35
#